data_AF-A0A5S5BZB5-F1
#
_entry.id   AF-A0A5S5BZB5-F1
#
_cell.length_a   1.000
_cell.length_b   1.000
_cell.length_c   1.000
_cell.angle_alpha   90.00
_cell.angle_beta   90.00
_cell.angle_gamma   90.00
#
_symmetry.space_group_name_H-M   'P 1'
#
loop_
_entity.id
_entity.type
_entity.pdbx_description
1 polymer ?
#
loop_
_entity_poly.entity_id
_entity_poly.type
_entity_poly.pdbx_seq_one_letter_code
_entity_poly.pdbx_strand_id
1 'polypeptide(L)'
;MRKLALLFPGQGSQYIGMGRWLHDNHASARAVFEEAADTLGYDMAALVFEGTEEKLARTEYTQPALLTVSSAAFAVYMEEIGVQPAYSAGHSLGEFSALAAAGALSFGDALRLVRTRGRLMQEAAAEGIGAMCAVIGASQAQTDEACRSASAASGLQVGVSNYNSADQLVLSGHREAVEQAAAILSGHGARTTFLRVSAPFHSPLMQPAAERFREELAAVAFGPLKWPVLSNVTGEPYQDPADAALLLTAQLTAPVRWLDAMRYLEDAGVSMAAEIGAKTVLTHLMPSCAGTVRAFPFDSTEHLERLRQELAAEIADEKGKRSARNVVTRCLTAAVSTRNRNWDNAEYERGVLEPYREIAALQEQLDAQGEGARPTEAQMRRALSLLKRILDTKLVPEQEQRDRFRDILADTRTEALFPEYLNPGA
;
A
#
# COMPACT_ATOMS: atom_id res chain seq x y z
N MET A 1 -6.85 13.47 -17.74
CA MET A 1 -6.35 13.55 -16.35
C MET A 1 -4.93 13.01 -16.31
N ARG A 2 -4.05 13.61 -15.53
CA ARG A 2 -2.69 13.08 -15.33
C ARG A 2 -2.76 11.74 -14.60
N LYS A 3 -1.90 10.80 -14.96
CA LYS A 3 -1.75 9.53 -14.22
C LYS A 3 -0.81 9.76 -13.04
N LEU A 4 -1.35 9.57 -11.83
CA LEU A 4 -0.65 9.64 -10.55
C LEU A 4 -0.29 8.24 -10.06
N ALA A 5 0.90 8.07 -9.51
CA ALA A 5 1.28 6.88 -8.75
C ALA A 5 1.46 7.18 -7.25
N LEU A 6 1.13 6.24 -6.37
CA LEU A 6 1.54 6.28 -4.96
C LEU A 6 2.75 5.37 -4.73
N LEU A 7 3.76 5.90 -4.07
CA LEU A 7 5.01 5.20 -3.78
C LEU A 7 5.16 5.02 -2.27
N PHE A 8 5.50 3.82 -1.83
CA PHE A 8 5.60 3.49 -0.41
C PHE A 8 7.04 3.14 -0.03
N PRO A 9 7.68 3.87 0.91
CA PRO A 9 9.06 3.64 1.28
C PRO A 9 9.25 2.36 2.08
N GLY A 10 10.46 1.80 1.99
CA GLY A 10 10.89 0.62 2.73
C GLY A 10 11.86 0.94 3.87
N GLN A 11 12.49 -0.13 4.39
CA GLN A 11 13.50 -0.06 5.45
C GLN A 11 14.69 0.84 5.05
N GLY A 12 15.19 1.61 6.03
CA GLY A 12 16.13 2.72 5.84
C GLY A 12 15.46 4.09 5.99
N SER A 13 14.14 4.14 5.83
CA SER A 13 13.35 5.37 5.94
C SER A 13 12.89 5.67 7.37
N GLN A 14 13.03 4.73 8.30
CA GLN A 14 12.63 4.92 9.70
C GLN A 14 13.52 5.94 10.42
N TYR A 15 12.92 6.67 11.37
CA TYR A 15 13.57 7.54 12.33
C TYR A 15 12.63 7.81 13.51
N ILE A 16 13.15 8.14 14.69
CA ILE A 16 12.32 8.51 15.84
C ILE A 16 11.58 9.82 15.56
N GLY A 17 10.28 9.84 15.82
CA GLY A 17 9.40 10.97 15.55
C GLY A 17 8.74 10.95 14.17
N MET A 18 9.04 9.96 13.31
CA MET A 18 8.37 9.82 12.01
C MET A 18 6.85 9.67 12.20
N GLY A 19 6.05 10.33 11.35
CA GLY A 19 4.59 10.26 11.42
C GLY A 19 3.94 11.02 12.57
N ARG A 20 4.71 11.67 13.47
CA ARG A 20 4.17 12.50 14.56
C ARG A 20 3.27 13.63 14.03
N TRP A 21 3.70 14.31 12.97
CA TRP A 21 2.90 15.35 12.33
C TRP A 21 1.53 14.82 11.86
N LEU A 22 1.49 13.64 11.21
CA LEU A 22 0.25 13.01 10.77
C LEU A 22 -0.67 12.73 11.97
N HIS A 23 -0.12 12.06 12.99
CA HIS A 23 -0.83 11.69 14.20
C HIS A 23 -1.40 12.90 14.95
N ASP A 24 -0.61 13.97 15.12
CA ASP A 24 -1.03 15.12 15.92
C ASP A 24 -2.11 15.95 15.20
N ASN A 25 -2.08 16.00 13.87
CA ASN A 25 -2.95 16.88 13.08
C ASN A 25 -4.19 16.18 12.50
N HIS A 26 -4.21 14.85 12.35
CA HIS A 26 -5.29 14.15 11.65
C HIS A 26 -5.86 12.98 12.46
N ALA A 27 -7.19 12.95 12.62
CA ALA A 27 -7.87 11.87 13.34
C ALA A 27 -7.77 10.52 12.63
N SER A 28 -7.78 10.52 11.30
CA SER A 28 -7.60 9.34 10.47
C SER A 28 -6.25 8.65 10.71
N ALA A 29 -5.18 9.43 10.87
CA ALA A 29 -3.86 8.93 11.24
C ALA A 29 -3.85 8.33 12.66
N ARG A 30 -4.46 9.00 13.65
CA ARG A 30 -4.54 8.47 15.03
C ARG A 30 -5.21 7.11 15.10
N ALA A 31 -6.34 6.95 14.40
CA ALA A 31 -7.05 5.67 14.32
C ALA A 31 -6.17 4.54 13.74
N VAL A 32 -5.29 4.84 12.77
CA VAL A 32 -4.34 3.86 12.24
C VAL A 32 -3.31 3.44 13.28
N PHE A 33 -2.79 4.38 14.08
CA PHE A 33 -1.87 4.04 15.18
C PHE A 33 -2.55 3.22 16.29
N GLU A 34 -3.81 3.53 16.60
CA GLU A 34 -4.64 2.76 17.55
C GLU A 34 -4.87 1.32 17.06
N GLU A 35 -5.30 1.14 15.80
CA GLU A 35 -5.48 -0.19 15.20
C GLU A 35 -4.17 -0.99 15.16
N ALA A 36 -3.04 -0.32 14.91
CA ALA A 36 -1.73 -0.95 14.94
C ALA A 36 -1.36 -1.43 16.35
N ALA A 37 -1.64 -0.62 17.37
CA ALA A 37 -1.40 -0.99 18.76
C ALA A 37 -2.25 -2.20 19.18
N ASP A 38 -3.54 -2.18 18.85
CA ASP A 38 -4.47 -3.29 19.12
C ASP A 38 -4.04 -4.58 18.41
N THR A 39 -3.64 -4.47 17.14
CA THR A 39 -3.23 -5.64 16.33
C THR A 39 -1.95 -6.27 16.85
N LEU A 40 -0.97 -5.46 17.28
CA LEU A 40 0.37 -5.91 17.61
C LEU A 40 0.58 -6.19 19.10
N GLY A 41 -0.31 -5.66 19.95
CA GLY A 41 -0.28 -5.81 21.41
C GLY A 41 0.77 -4.94 22.11
N TYR A 42 1.21 -3.84 21.48
CA TYR A 42 2.12 -2.86 22.08
C TYR A 42 1.89 -1.47 21.50
N ASP A 43 2.25 -0.44 22.25
CA ASP A 43 2.08 0.95 21.83
C ASP A 43 3.03 1.30 20.68
N MET A 44 2.46 1.36 19.47
CA MET A 44 3.18 1.72 18.24
C MET A 44 3.57 3.20 18.22
N ALA A 45 2.74 4.08 18.76
CA ALA A 45 3.03 5.51 18.84
C ALA A 45 4.24 5.74 19.75
N ALA A 46 4.25 5.16 20.95
CA ALA A 46 5.40 5.25 21.87
C ALA A 46 6.69 4.69 21.23
N LEU A 47 6.61 3.54 20.54
CA LEU A 47 7.77 2.95 19.85
C LEU A 47 8.36 3.91 18.79
N VAL A 48 7.52 4.55 18.00
CA VAL A 48 7.95 5.36 16.85
C VAL A 48 8.30 6.78 17.26
N PHE A 49 7.61 7.36 18.24
CA PHE A 49 7.72 8.77 18.60
C PHE A 49 8.72 9.05 19.71
N GLU A 50 8.90 8.10 20.63
CA GLU A 50 9.64 8.27 21.88
C GLU A 50 10.59 7.09 22.18
N GLY A 51 10.57 6.06 21.33
CA GLY A 51 11.45 4.90 21.46
C GLY A 51 12.92 5.23 21.19
N THR A 52 13.76 4.20 21.30
CA THR A 52 15.19 4.26 20.99
C THR A 52 15.43 3.86 19.54
N GLU A 53 16.41 4.46 18.88
CA GLU A 53 16.84 4.07 17.53
C GLU A 53 17.24 2.59 17.46
N GLU A 54 17.89 2.05 18.49
CA GLU A 54 18.33 0.65 18.53
C GLU A 54 17.15 -0.33 18.48
N LYS A 55 16.09 -0.06 19.27
CA LYS A 55 14.87 -0.87 19.24
C LYS A 55 14.15 -0.74 17.91
N LEU A 56 13.97 0.49 17.41
CA LEU A 56 13.30 0.74 16.14
C LEU A 56 14.09 0.17 14.95
N ALA A 57 15.42 0.02 15.05
CA ALA A 57 16.25 -0.54 13.99
C ALA A 57 16.16 -2.07 13.86
N ARG A 58 15.65 -2.78 14.87
CA ARG A 58 15.39 -4.23 14.76
C ARG A 58 14.30 -4.46 13.72
N THR A 59 14.60 -5.30 12.74
CA THR A 59 13.75 -5.52 11.54
C THR A 59 12.30 -5.91 11.90
N GLU A 60 12.10 -6.67 12.98
CA GLU A 60 10.77 -7.06 13.48
C GLU A 60 9.89 -5.89 13.94
N TYR A 61 10.50 -4.76 14.32
CA TYR A 61 9.84 -3.52 14.73
C TYR A 61 9.84 -2.50 13.59
N THR A 62 10.93 -2.42 12.81
CA THR A 62 11.07 -1.49 11.68
C THR A 62 9.95 -1.68 10.66
N GLN A 63 9.67 -2.92 10.26
CA GLN A 63 8.71 -3.21 9.21
C GLN A 63 7.27 -2.83 9.59
N PRO A 64 6.70 -3.27 10.73
CA PRO A 64 5.37 -2.84 11.13
C PRO A 64 5.29 -1.33 11.43
N ALA A 65 6.36 -0.70 11.93
CA ALA A 65 6.38 0.74 12.15
C ALA A 65 6.28 1.53 10.83
N LEU A 66 7.05 1.15 9.80
CA LEU A 66 7.00 1.79 8.49
C LEU A 66 5.67 1.56 7.77
N LEU A 67 5.10 0.36 7.88
CA LEU A 67 3.75 0.07 7.37
C LEU A 67 2.72 0.97 8.06
N THR A 68 2.76 1.09 9.39
CA THR A 68 1.83 1.95 10.15
C THR A 68 1.91 3.40 9.70
N VAL A 69 3.12 3.96 9.59
CA VAL A 69 3.30 5.36 9.14
C VAL A 69 2.83 5.55 7.69
N SER A 70 3.11 4.59 6.81
CA SER A 70 2.64 4.60 5.42
C SER A 70 1.12 4.56 5.33
N SER A 71 0.47 3.71 6.14
CA SER A 71 -0.98 3.60 6.21
C SER A 71 -1.63 4.85 6.81
N ALA A 72 -1.01 5.48 7.81
CA ALA A 72 -1.46 6.74 8.37
C ALA A 72 -1.35 7.88 7.34
N ALA A 73 -0.22 7.96 6.63
CA ALA A 73 -0.02 8.91 5.54
C ALA A 73 -1.03 8.69 4.41
N PHE A 74 -1.33 7.44 4.07
CA PHE A 74 -2.34 7.10 3.07
C PHE A 74 -3.75 7.50 3.51
N ALA A 75 -4.11 7.28 4.78
CA ALA A 75 -5.40 7.69 5.32
C ALA A 75 -5.59 9.22 5.22
N VAL A 76 -4.57 9.98 5.61
CA VAL A 76 -4.56 11.45 5.47
C VAL A 76 -4.58 11.88 4.00
N TYR A 77 -3.83 11.22 3.13
CA TYR A 77 -3.88 11.49 1.68
C TYR A 77 -5.30 11.29 1.13
N MET A 78 -5.99 10.23 1.54
CA MET A 78 -7.36 9.96 1.09
C MET A 78 -8.39 10.96 1.64
N GLU A 79 -8.17 11.46 2.86
CA GLU A 79 -8.96 12.51 3.49
C GLU A 79 -8.76 13.86 2.79
N GLU A 80 -7.52 14.26 2.56
CA GLU A 80 -7.16 15.62 2.16
C GLU A 80 -7.03 15.84 0.65
N ILE A 81 -6.62 14.80 -0.08
CA ILE A 81 -6.42 14.81 -1.54
C ILE A 81 -7.51 13.97 -2.22
N GLY A 82 -7.64 12.70 -1.82
CA GLY A 82 -8.72 11.81 -2.26
C GLY A 82 -8.69 11.39 -3.73
N VAL A 83 -7.67 11.81 -4.50
CA VAL A 83 -7.45 11.42 -5.90
C VAL A 83 -6.98 9.97 -5.96
N GLN A 84 -7.73 9.12 -6.68
CA GLN A 84 -7.36 7.73 -6.88
C GLN A 84 -6.11 7.63 -7.77
N PRO A 85 -5.10 6.86 -7.38
CA PRO A 85 -3.93 6.67 -8.22
C PRO A 85 -4.22 5.73 -9.40
N ALA A 86 -3.48 5.90 -10.48
CA ALA A 86 -3.47 4.96 -11.60
C ALA A 86 -2.64 3.71 -11.27
N TYR A 87 -1.64 3.84 -10.40
CA TYR A 87 -0.74 2.75 -9.98
C TYR A 87 -0.25 2.98 -8.55
N SER A 88 0.23 1.91 -7.91
CA SER A 88 1.11 2.08 -6.76
C SER A 88 2.27 1.11 -6.77
N ALA A 89 3.36 1.48 -6.12
CA ALA A 89 4.53 0.64 -5.95
C ALA A 89 5.11 0.89 -4.57
N GLY A 90 5.80 -0.10 -4.01
CA GLY A 90 6.53 0.12 -2.77
C GLY A 90 7.83 -0.63 -2.73
N HIS A 91 8.81 -0.07 -2.04
CA HIS A 91 10.17 -0.59 -2.02
C HIS A 91 10.33 -1.62 -0.90
N SER A 92 10.59 -2.87 -1.27
CA SER A 92 10.69 -4.03 -0.37
C SER A 92 9.47 -4.13 0.55
N LEU A 93 9.61 -3.75 1.84
CA LEU A 93 8.51 -3.66 2.79
C LEU A 93 7.36 -2.79 2.26
N GLY A 94 7.66 -1.68 1.56
CA GLY A 94 6.65 -0.79 1.02
C GLY A 94 5.66 -1.49 0.08
N GLU A 95 6.03 -2.62 -0.53
CA GLU A 95 5.11 -3.42 -1.37
C GLU A 95 3.89 -3.90 -0.57
N PHE A 96 4.05 -4.23 0.72
CA PHE A 96 2.94 -4.55 1.61
C PHE A 96 2.05 -3.35 1.87
N SER A 97 2.63 -2.15 2.05
CA SER A 97 1.87 -0.90 2.18
C SER A 97 1.06 -0.61 0.92
N ALA A 98 1.65 -0.83 -0.27
CA ALA A 98 0.98 -0.64 -1.55
C ALA A 98 -0.20 -1.62 -1.73
N LEU A 99 0.01 -2.91 -1.42
CA LEU A 99 -1.04 -3.94 -1.47
C LEU A 99 -2.17 -3.66 -0.48
N ALA A 100 -1.85 -3.21 0.74
CA ALA A 100 -2.86 -2.82 1.74
C ALA A 100 -3.65 -1.59 1.29
N ALA A 101 -2.97 -0.54 0.81
CA ALA A 101 -3.63 0.67 0.29
C ALA A 101 -4.57 0.35 -0.89
N ALA A 102 -4.14 -0.53 -1.79
CA ALA A 102 -4.93 -1.00 -2.94
C ALA A 102 -6.07 -1.96 -2.54
N GLY A 103 -6.14 -2.40 -1.28
CA GLY A 103 -7.22 -3.23 -0.75
C GLY A 103 -7.02 -4.74 -0.88
N ALA A 104 -5.85 -5.21 -1.34
CA ALA A 104 -5.56 -6.65 -1.39
C ALA A 104 -5.35 -7.25 0.00
N LEU A 105 -4.90 -6.47 0.97
CA LEU A 105 -4.73 -6.89 2.36
C LEU A 105 -5.51 -5.98 3.30
N SER A 106 -6.03 -6.57 4.39
CA SER A 106 -6.45 -5.77 5.54
C SER A 106 -5.21 -5.18 6.23
N PHE A 107 -5.35 -4.01 6.87
CA PHE A 107 -4.22 -3.40 7.58
C PHE A 107 -3.71 -4.30 8.72
N GLY A 108 -4.62 -4.87 9.52
CA GLY A 108 -4.28 -5.82 10.56
C GLY A 108 -3.51 -7.06 10.07
N ASP A 109 -3.90 -7.65 8.94
CA ASP A 109 -3.17 -8.80 8.38
C ASP A 109 -1.82 -8.39 7.81
N ALA A 110 -1.75 -7.23 7.14
CA ALA A 110 -0.48 -6.69 6.68
C ALA A 110 0.50 -6.47 7.85
N LEU A 111 0.05 -5.93 8.99
CA LEU A 111 0.88 -5.76 10.19
C LEU A 111 1.40 -7.10 10.75
N ARG A 112 0.54 -8.12 10.83
CA ARG A 112 0.94 -9.46 11.28
C ARG A 112 1.99 -10.07 10.34
N LEU A 113 1.74 -10.01 9.03
CA LEU A 113 2.65 -10.51 8.01
C LEU A 113 4.01 -9.82 8.07
N VAL A 114 4.05 -8.48 8.12
CA VAL A 114 5.34 -7.75 8.10
C VAL A 114 6.10 -7.87 9.42
N ARG A 115 5.41 -8.03 10.55
CA ARG A 115 6.06 -8.39 11.82
C ARG A 115 6.73 -9.76 11.71
N THR A 116 6.01 -10.75 11.20
CA THR A 116 6.57 -12.10 11.02
C THR A 116 7.71 -12.10 10.00
N ARG A 117 7.55 -11.42 8.85
CA ARG A 117 8.61 -11.22 7.86
C ARG A 117 9.85 -10.61 8.50
N GLY A 118 9.69 -9.52 9.25
CA GLY A 118 10.79 -8.84 9.92
C GLY A 118 11.50 -9.72 10.95
N ARG A 119 10.75 -10.52 11.72
CA ARG A 119 11.31 -11.50 12.66
C ARG A 119 12.10 -12.59 11.95
N LEU A 120 11.54 -13.21 10.91
CA LEU A 120 12.20 -14.28 10.14
C LEU A 120 13.49 -13.78 9.48
N MET A 121 13.44 -12.58 8.89
CA MET A 121 14.61 -11.92 8.31
C MET A 121 15.67 -11.58 9.37
N GLN A 122 15.26 -11.18 10.57
CA GLN A 122 16.16 -10.91 11.69
C GLN A 122 16.83 -12.19 12.23
N GLU A 123 16.07 -13.29 12.32
CA GLU A 123 16.59 -14.60 12.72
C GLU A 123 17.66 -15.09 11.74
N ALA A 124 17.40 -14.99 10.43
CA ALA A 124 18.40 -15.33 9.40
C ALA A 124 19.65 -14.43 9.47
N ALA A 125 19.49 -13.17 9.89
CA ALA A 125 20.61 -12.26 10.09
C ALA A 125 21.49 -12.60 11.31
N ALA A 126 20.95 -13.30 12.30
CA ALA A 126 21.65 -13.63 13.54
C ALA A 126 22.77 -14.66 13.33
N GLU A 127 22.73 -15.40 12.22
CA GLU A 127 23.82 -16.29 11.80
C GLU A 127 25.12 -15.52 11.49
N GLY A 128 25.03 -14.20 11.22
CA GLY A 128 26.19 -13.32 11.04
C GLY A 128 27.00 -13.54 9.76
N ILE A 129 26.59 -14.49 8.91
CA ILE A 129 27.29 -14.88 7.69
C ILE A 129 27.13 -13.89 6.53
N GLY A 130 26.15 -12.97 6.62
CA GLY A 130 25.78 -12.09 5.53
C GLY A 130 26.23 -10.64 5.68
N ALA A 131 26.16 -9.91 4.56
CA ALA A 131 26.32 -8.47 4.51
C ALA A 131 25.50 -7.86 3.37
N MET A 132 25.29 -6.54 3.43
CA MET A 132 24.81 -5.75 2.30
C MET A 132 25.72 -4.54 2.07
N CYS A 133 25.94 -4.20 0.80
CA CYS A 133 26.78 -3.08 0.39
C CYS A 133 26.09 -2.25 -0.68
N ALA A 134 25.85 -0.96 -0.40
CA ALA A 134 25.43 -0.01 -1.43
C ALA A 134 26.59 0.27 -2.40
N VAL A 135 26.28 0.36 -3.69
CA VAL A 135 27.22 0.63 -4.78
C VAL A 135 26.68 1.82 -5.57
N ILE A 136 27.49 2.86 -5.73
CA ILE A 136 27.17 4.05 -6.50
C ILE A 136 28.24 4.31 -7.55
N GLY A 137 27.81 4.56 -8.79
CA GLY A 137 28.71 4.88 -9.91
C GLY A 137 29.23 3.65 -10.67
N ALA A 138 28.53 2.51 -10.57
CA ALA A 138 28.76 1.34 -11.42
C ALA A 138 27.49 1.01 -12.21
N SER A 139 27.66 0.53 -13.44
CA SER A 139 26.53 -0.01 -14.19
C SER A 139 26.06 -1.36 -13.64
N GLN A 140 24.83 -1.74 -13.95
CA GLN A 140 24.29 -3.08 -13.66
C GLN A 140 25.22 -4.19 -14.19
N ALA A 141 25.64 -4.11 -15.46
CA ALA A 141 26.48 -5.14 -16.06
C ALA A 141 27.84 -5.31 -15.35
N GLN A 142 28.48 -4.20 -14.96
CA GLN A 142 29.73 -4.23 -14.18
C GLN A 142 29.51 -4.84 -12.79
N THR A 143 28.39 -4.50 -12.15
CA THR A 143 28.04 -4.98 -10.81
C THR A 143 27.75 -6.47 -10.82
N ASP A 144 26.98 -6.95 -11.80
CA ASP A 144 26.69 -8.37 -11.97
C ASP A 144 27.95 -9.19 -12.26
N GLU A 145 28.86 -8.65 -13.08
CA GLU A 145 30.15 -9.31 -13.36
C GLU A 145 31.05 -9.39 -12.13
N ALA A 146 31.11 -8.32 -11.32
CA ALA A 146 31.85 -8.33 -10.07
C ALA A 146 31.29 -9.38 -9.09
N CYS A 147 29.96 -9.50 -8.99
CA CYS A 147 29.31 -10.53 -8.18
C CYS A 147 29.63 -11.95 -8.66
N ARG A 148 29.57 -12.20 -9.98
CA ARG A 148 29.94 -13.49 -10.58
C ARG A 148 31.40 -13.84 -10.31
N SER A 149 32.30 -12.89 -10.53
CA SER A 149 33.74 -13.06 -10.28
C SER A 149 34.04 -13.36 -8.81
N ALA A 150 33.45 -12.61 -7.88
CA ALA A 150 33.60 -12.85 -6.44
C ALA A 150 33.03 -14.20 -6.01
N SER A 151 31.88 -14.60 -6.56
CA SER A 151 31.28 -15.91 -6.26
C SER A 151 32.13 -17.07 -6.78
N ALA A 152 32.67 -16.95 -8.00
CA ALA A 152 33.54 -17.95 -8.60
C ALA A 152 34.87 -18.10 -7.84
N ALA A 153 35.44 -16.99 -7.35
CA ALA A 153 36.71 -16.99 -6.63
C ALA A 153 36.60 -17.58 -5.22
N SER A 154 35.52 -17.27 -4.50
CA SER A 154 35.32 -17.68 -3.10
C SER A 154 34.54 -18.99 -2.94
N GLY A 155 33.75 -19.39 -3.94
CA GLY A 155 32.74 -20.44 -3.80
C GLY A 155 31.53 -20.04 -2.95
N LEU A 156 31.46 -18.78 -2.51
CA LEU A 156 30.38 -18.22 -1.70
C LEU A 156 29.44 -17.38 -2.58
N GLN A 157 28.18 -17.25 -2.17
CA GLN A 157 27.17 -16.52 -2.94
C GLN A 157 27.19 -15.01 -2.68
N VAL A 158 27.18 -14.20 -3.74
CA VAL A 158 26.85 -12.77 -3.74
C VAL A 158 26.07 -12.41 -5.01
N GLY A 159 25.13 -11.48 -4.90
CA GLY A 159 24.41 -10.91 -6.04
C GLY A 159 23.90 -9.51 -5.76
N VAL A 160 23.34 -8.88 -6.79
CA VAL A 160 22.60 -7.63 -6.62
C VAL A 160 21.26 -7.92 -5.94
N SER A 161 20.98 -7.22 -4.85
CA SER A 161 19.76 -7.32 -4.04
C SER A 161 18.77 -6.21 -4.36
N ASN A 162 19.24 -5.07 -4.86
CA ASN A 162 18.40 -3.94 -5.23
C ASN A 162 18.95 -3.23 -6.47
N TYR A 163 18.12 -3.13 -7.50
CA TYR A 163 18.34 -2.25 -8.65
C TYR A 163 17.57 -0.95 -8.39
N ASN A 164 18.16 -0.03 -7.62
CA ASN A 164 17.46 1.18 -7.17
C ASN A 164 17.41 2.24 -8.28
N SER A 165 18.52 2.49 -8.98
CA SER A 165 18.57 3.37 -10.15
C SER A 165 19.56 2.82 -11.17
N ALA A 166 19.79 3.55 -12.27
CA ALA A 166 20.79 3.18 -13.27
C ALA A 166 22.23 3.05 -12.71
N ASP A 167 22.52 3.75 -11.61
CA ASP A 167 23.86 3.88 -11.02
C ASP A 167 23.91 3.66 -9.50
N GLN A 168 22.76 3.39 -8.84
CA GLN A 168 22.66 3.05 -7.43
C GLN A 168 22.12 1.62 -7.29
N LEU A 169 22.97 0.71 -6.83
CA LEU A 169 22.66 -0.70 -6.61
C LEU A 169 22.97 -1.08 -5.16
N VAL A 170 22.49 -2.26 -4.74
CA VAL A 170 22.89 -2.87 -3.47
C VAL A 170 23.27 -4.32 -3.72
N LEU A 171 24.39 -4.73 -3.15
CA LEU A 171 24.84 -6.12 -3.12
C LEU A 171 24.38 -6.78 -1.84
N SER A 172 24.09 -8.08 -1.90
CA SER A 172 23.91 -8.89 -0.70
C SER A 172 24.35 -10.34 -0.93
N GLY A 173 24.69 -11.02 0.15
CA GLY A 173 25.16 -12.40 0.13
C GLY A 173 26.07 -12.67 1.31
N HIS A 174 26.94 -13.67 1.17
CA HIS A 174 27.96 -13.96 2.17
C HIS A 174 28.91 -12.77 2.31
N ARG A 175 29.25 -12.43 3.56
CA ARG A 175 30.06 -11.25 3.89
C ARG A 175 31.35 -11.17 3.06
N GLU A 176 32.11 -12.25 3.02
CA GLU A 176 33.38 -12.31 2.30
C GLU A 176 33.20 -12.07 0.79
N ALA A 177 32.19 -12.68 0.17
CA ALA A 177 31.90 -12.48 -1.25
C ALA A 177 31.42 -11.05 -1.55
N VAL A 178 30.64 -10.44 -0.65
CA VAL A 178 30.24 -9.03 -0.75
C VAL A 178 31.46 -8.11 -0.63
N GLU A 179 32.39 -8.37 0.28
CA GLU A 179 33.63 -7.62 0.43
C GLU A 179 34.52 -7.71 -0.82
N GLN A 180 34.65 -8.90 -1.41
CA GLN A 180 35.38 -9.08 -2.67
C GLN A 180 34.72 -8.35 -3.83
N ALA A 181 33.40 -8.48 -4.02
CA ALA A 181 32.68 -7.78 -5.08
C ALA A 181 32.76 -6.25 -4.91
N ALA A 182 32.64 -5.75 -3.68
CA ALA A 182 32.80 -4.33 -3.37
C ALA A 182 34.21 -3.83 -3.69
N ALA A 183 35.25 -4.60 -3.35
CA ALA A 183 36.63 -4.26 -3.68
C ALA A 183 36.88 -4.20 -5.19
N ILE A 184 36.35 -5.16 -5.96
CA ILE A 184 36.40 -5.15 -7.43
C ILE A 184 35.76 -3.85 -7.96
N LEU A 185 34.55 -3.51 -7.50
CA LEU A 185 33.82 -2.34 -7.98
C LEU A 185 34.52 -1.03 -7.60
N SER A 186 35.05 -0.94 -6.38
CA SER A 186 35.84 0.23 -5.96
C SER A 186 37.15 0.38 -6.73
N GLY A 187 37.79 -0.73 -7.11
CA GLY A 187 38.94 -0.70 -8.03
C GLY A 187 38.59 -0.12 -9.42
N HIS A 188 37.32 -0.18 -9.83
CA HIS A 188 36.79 0.41 -11.06
C HIS A 188 36.16 1.80 -10.85
N GLY A 189 36.36 2.42 -9.69
CA GLY A 189 35.91 3.79 -9.42
C GLY A 189 34.52 3.93 -8.79
N ALA A 190 33.85 2.83 -8.45
CA ALA A 190 32.56 2.88 -7.77
C ALA A 190 32.72 3.19 -6.28
N ARG A 191 31.81 3.99 -5.73
CA ARG A 191 31.71 4.21 -4.28
C ARG A 191 30.93 3.06 -3.65
N THR A 192 31.54 2.39 -2.68
CA THR A 192 30.94 1.29 -1.94
C THR A 192 30.71 1.68 -0.48
N THR A 193 29.59 1.27 0.10
CA THR A 193 29.26 1.58 1.51
C THR A 193 28.49 0.42 2.12
N PHE A 194 29.08 -0.22 3.13
CA PHE A 194 28.42 -1.29 3.87
C PHE A 194 27.24 -0.74 4.67
N LEU A 195 26.09 -1.39 4.52
CA LEU A 195 24.90 -1.06 5.27
C LEU A 195 25.02 -1.60 6.69
N ARG A 196 24.43 -0.89 7.66
CA ARG A 196 24.42 -1.31 9.08
C ARG A 196 23.39 -2.42 9.33
N VAL A 197 23.46 -3.49 8.55
CA VAL A 197 22.66 -4.70 8.67
C VAL A 197 23.58 -5.91 8.52
N SER A 198 23.43 -6.90 9.39
CA SER A 198 24.16 -8.18 9.32
C SER A 198 23.46 -9.21 8.42
N ALA A 199 22.42 -8.79 7.71
CA ALA A 199 21.49 -9.67 7.01
C ALA A 199 21.67 -9.58 5.49
N PRO A 200 21.71 -10.71 4.77
CA PRO A 200 21.79 -10.72 3.30
C PRO A 200 20.40 -10.67 2.67
N PHE A 201 19.63 -9.61 2.91
CA PHE A 201 18.25 -9.48 2.42
C PHE A 201 18.19 -9.51 0.89
N HIS A 202 17.11 -10.10 0.34
CA HIS A 202 16.90 -10.21 -1.12
C HIS A 202 18.01 -11.01 -1.81
N SER A 203 18.42 -12.13 -1.17
CA SER A 203 19.40 -13.07 -1.70
C SER A 203 18.97 -14.52 -1.44
N PRO A 204 19.57 -15.50 -2.15
CA PRO A 204 19.30 -16.91 -1.90
C PRO A 204 19.55 -17.35 -0.44
N LEU A 205 20.35 -16.61 0.34
CA LEU A 205 20.57 -16.89 1.76
C LEU A 205 19.33 -16.65 2.64
N MET A 206 18.30 -15.97 2.12
CA MET A 206 17.02 -15.83 2.81
C MET A 206 16.06 -17.00 2.57
N GLN A 207 16.46 -18.04 1.83
CA GLN A 207 15.59 -19.16 1.48
C GLN A 207 14.91 -19.82 2.70
N PRO A 208 15.59 -20.08 3.83
CA PRO A 208 14.94 -20.64 5.02
C PRO A 208 13.86 -19.71 5.61
N ALA A 209 14.09 -18.38 5.56
CA ALA A 209 13.10 -17.39 6.00
C ALA A 209 11.91 -17.31 5.03
N ALA A 210 12.17 -17.41 3.72
CA ALA A 210 11.14 -17.41 2.69
C ALA A 210 10.20 -18.62 2.81
N GLU A 211 10.73 -19.82 3.07
CA GLU A 211 9.94 -21.03 3.24
C GLU A 211 8.96 -20.94 4.41
N ARG A 212 9.43 -20.41 5.56
CA ARG A 212 8.59 -20.17 6.73
C ARG A 212 7.58 -19.06 6.50
N PHE A 213 7.98 -18.00 5.79
CA PHE A 213 7.07 -16.89 5.49
C PHE A 213 5.97 -17.26 4.50
N ARG A 214 6.24 -18.19 3.58
CA ARG A 214 5.24 -18.73 2.65
C ARG A 214 4.05 -19.35 3.37
N GLU A 215 4.27 -19.99 4.52
CA GLU A 215 3.21 -20.59 5.33
C GLU A 215 2.26 -19.53 5.90
N GLU A 216 2.82 -18.40 6.35
CA GLU A 216 2.07 -17.25 6.86
C GLU A 216 1.27 -16.56 5.74
N LEU A 217 1.90 -16.38 4.56
CA LEU A 217 1.24 -15.81 3.39
C LEU A 217 0.08 -16.69 2.90
N ALA A 218 0.20 -18.02 2.99
CA ALA A 218 -0.86 -18.96 2.60
C ALA A 218 -2.07 -18.92 3.53
N ALA A 219 -1.92 -18.39 4.75
CA ALA A 219 -3.01 -18.24 5.72
C ALA A 219 -3.83 -16.96 5.52
N VAL A 220 -3.41 -16.07 4.61
CA VAL A 220 -4.06 -14.78 4.34
C VAL A 220 -4.69 -14.78 2.95
N ALA A 221 -5.92 -14.25 2.85
CA ALA A 221 -6.60 -14.08 1.59
C ALA A 221 -6.27 -12.72 0.98
N PHE A 222 -5.81 -12.71 -0.28
CA PHE A 222 -5.57 -11.49 -1.03
C PHE A 222 -6.82 -11.10 -1.81
N GLY A 223 -7.36 -9.92 -1.49
CA GLY A 223 -8.55 -9.34 -2.11
C GLY A 223 -8.27 -8.69 -3.47
N PRO A 224 -9.33 -8.29 -4.20
CA PRO A 224 -9.19 -7.57 -5.47
C PRO A 224 -8.50 -6.22 -5.26
N LEU A 225 -7.62 -5.87 -6.21
CA LEU A 225 -6.90 -4.60 -6.23
C LEU A 225 -7.78 -3.48 -6.80
N LYS A 226 -7.90 -2.36 -6.08
CA LYS A 226 -8.60 -1.14 -6.54
C LYS A 226 -7.86 -0.43 -7.68
N TRP A 227 -6.53 -0.59 -7.72
CA TRP A 227 -5.63 -0.11 -8.78
C TRP A 227 -4.43 -1.05 -8.88
N PRO A 228 -3.74 -1.12 -10.03
CA PRO A 228 -2.57 -1.97 -10.20
C PRO A 228 -1.43 -1.64 -9.21
N VAL A 229 -0.83 -2.69 -8.65
CA VAL A 229 0.35 -2.61 -7.78
C VAL A 229 1.53 -3.27 -8.49
N LEU A 230 2.72 -2.67 -8.45
CA LEU A 230 3.91 -3.22 -9.07
C LEU A 230 4.67 -4.16 -8.11
N SER A 231 5.01 -5.35 -8.58
CA SER A 231 5.81 -6.30 -7.81
C SER A 231 7.30 -5.98 -7.91
N ASN A 232 8.01 -6.08 -6.79
CA ASN A 232 9.47 -5.91 -6.79
C ASN A 232 10.21 -7.05 -7.48
N VAL A 233 9.60 -8.23 -7.60
CA VAL A 233 10.22 -9.41 -8.23
C VAL A 233 10.18 -9.31 -9.75
N THR A 234 9.07 -8.84 -10.31
CA THR A 234 8.88 -8.74 -11.77
C THR A 234 9.24 -7.37 -12.32
N GLY A 235 9.08 -6.30 -11.52
CA GLY A 235 9.13 -4.92 -12.00
C GLY A 235 7.85 -4.49 -12.73
N GLU A 236 6.80 -5.31 -12.70
CA GLU A 236 5.55 -5.13 -13.45
C GLU A 236 4.34 -5.25 -12.52
N PRO A 237 3.14 -4.81 -12.95
CA PRO A 237 1.93 -5.00 -12.16
C PRO A 237 1.58 -6.45 -11.88
N TYR A 238 1.06 -6.70 -10.68
CA TYR A 238 0.33 -7.93 -10.36
C TYR A 238 -0.78 -8.16 -11.38
N GLN A 239 -0.80 -9.34 -12.01
CA GLN A 239 -1.84 -9.74 -12.96
C GLN A 239 -3.07 -10.28 -12.22
N ASP A 240 -2.84 -11.14 -11.21
CA ASP A 240 -3.84 -11.65 -10.31
C ASP A 240 -3.41 -11.40 -8.85
N PRO A 241 -4.27 -10.83 -7.99
CA PRO A 241 -4.00 -10.75 -6.55
C PRO A 241 -3.65 -12.09 -5.89
N ALA A 242 -4.10 -13.22 -6.45
CA ALA A 242 -3.76 -14.56 -5.96
C ALA A 242 -2.25 -14.87 -6.09
N ASP A 243 -1.53 -14.21 -6.99
CA ASP A 243 -0.08 -14.36 -7.14
C ASP A 243 0.72 -13.68 -6.02
N ALA A 244 0.08 -12.84 -5.20
CA ALA A 244 0.74 -12.09 -4.13
C ALA A 244 1.49 -12.99 -3.15
N ALA A 245 0.91 -14.11 -2.73
CA ALA A 245 1.60 -15.04 -1.82
C ALA A 245 2.88 -15.62 -2.46
N LEU A 246 2.83 -15.97 -3.75
CA LEU A 246 3.97 -16.50 -4.49
C LEU A 246 5.07 -15.43 -4.65
N LEU A 247 4.70 -14.25 -5.14
CA LEU A 247 5.65 -13.18 -5.43
C LEU A 247 6.24 -12.57 -4.15
N LEU A 248 5.45 -12.41 -3.07
CA LEU A 248 5.97 -11.94 -1.78
C LEU A 248 6.87 -12.97 -1.09
N THR A 249 6.66 -14.27 -1.32
CA THR A 249 7.60 -15.32 -0.89
C THR A 249 8.92 -15.17 -1.66
N ALA A 250 8.85 -15.09 -2.99
CA ALA A 250 10.02 -14.92 -3.85
C ALA A 250 10.77 -13.60 -3.56
N GLN A 251 10.05 -12.55 -3.15
CA GLN A 251 10.61 -11.24 -2.83
C GLN A 251 11.69 -11.31 -1.73
N LEU A 252 11.66 -12.29 -0.82
CA LEU A 252 12.69 -12.43 0.21
C LEU A 252 14.05 -12.86 -0.35
N THR A 253 14.06 -13.57 -1.47
CA THR A 253 15.28 -14.17 -2.06
C THR A 253 15.65 -13.59 -3.42
N ALA A 254 14.73 -12.90 -4.08
CA ALA A 254 14.91 -12.24 -5.36
C ALA A 254 15.23 -10.74 -5.18
N PRO A 255 15.96 -10.14 -6.14
CA PRO A 255 16.28 -8.72 -6.11
C PRO A 255 15.03 -7.84 -6.18
N VAL A 256 15.09 -6.67 -5.53
CA VAL A 256 14.12 -5.59 -5.72
C VAL A 256 14.41 -4.86 -7.02
N ARG A 257 13.55 -5.05 -8.02
CA ARG A 257 13.63 -4.43 -9.35
C ARG A 257 12.96 -3.05 -9.39
N TRP A 258 13.41 -2.14 -8.51
CA TRP A 258 12.80 -0.81 -8.38
C TRP A 258 12.96 0.04 -9.65
N LEU A 259 14.14 0.02 -10.28
CA LEU A 259 14.40 0.71 -11.54
C LEU A 259 13.41 0.28 -12.63
N ASP A 260 13.17 -1.03 -12.77
CA ASP A 260 12.25 -1.57 -13.76
C ASP A 260 10.81 -1.14 -13.46
N ALA A 261 10.41 -1.18 -12.17
CA ALA A 261 9.10 -0.70 -11.75
C ALA A 261 8.88 0.79 -12.07
N MET A 262 9.87 1.64 -11.82
CA MET A 262 9.75 3.07 -12.14
C MET A 262 9.70 3.34 -13.65
N ARG A 263 10.49 2.61 -14.44
CA ARG A 263 10.45 2.67 -15.91
C ARG A 263 9.09 2.23 -16.45
N TYR A 264 8.51 1.16 -15.88
CA TYR A 264 7.16 0.74 -16.23
C TYR A 264 6.15 1.86 -16.01
N LEU A 265 6.21 2.57 -14.86
CA LEU A 265 5.32 3.69 -14.59
C LEU A 265 5.48 4.82 -15.62
N GLU A 266 6.72 5.18 -15.95
CA GLU A 266 7.05 6.19 -16.95
C GLU A 266 6.49 5.81 -18.34
N ASP A 267 6.75 4.59 -18.79
CA ASP A 267 6.26 4.05 -20.07
C ASP A 267 4.72 3.94 -20.10
N ALA A 268 4.09 3.68 -18.95
CA ALA A 268 2.64 3.69 -18.81
C ALA A 268 2.03 5.11 -18.81
N GLY A 269 2.85 6.15 -18.93
CA GLY A 269 2.43 7.56 -18.99
C GLY A 269 2.10 8.16 -17.62
N VAL A 270 2.60 7.57 -16.53
CA VAL A 270 2.62 8.24 -15.22
C VAL A 270 3.49 9.48 -15.35
N SER A 271 2.99 10.62 -14.88
CA SER A 271 3.72 11.91 -14.94
C SER A 271 3.95 12.50 -13.57
N MET A 272 3.32 11.94 -12.54
CA MET A 272 3.42 12.38 -11.16
C MET A 272 3.38 11.19 -10.21
N ALA A 273 4.15 11.27 -9.12
CA ALA A 273 4.14 10.32 -8.03
C ALA A 273 4.08 11.04 -6.68
N ALA A 274 3.41 10.43 -5.69
CA ALA A 274 3.44 10.87 -4.31
C ALA A 274 4.09 9.78 -3.44
N GLU A 275 5.13 10.11 -2.69
CA GLU A 275 5.76 9.22 -1.71
C GLU A 275 4.99 9.32 -0.38
N ILE A 276 4.28 8.24 -0.06
CA ILE A 276 3.37 8.13 1.07
C ILE A 276 4.06 7.35 2.19
N GLY A 277 4.69 8.07 3.13
CA GLY A 277 5.38 7.47 4.26
C GLY A 277 6.48 8.34 4.84
N ALA A 278 7.41 7.72 5.57
CA ALA A 278 8.50 8.44 6.25
C ALA A 278 9.64 8.84 5.30
N LYS A 279 10.20 10.05 5.51
CA LYS A 279 11.28 10.64 4.70
C LYS A 279 10.88 10.80 3.23
N THR A 280 11.88 11.09 2.40
CA THR A 280 11.70 11.45 0.99
C THR A 280 12.65 10.64 0.09
N VAL A 281 12.92 9.38 0.46
CA VAL A 281 13.97 8.55 -0.17
C VAL A 281 13.59 8.23 -1.62
N LEU A 282 12.35 7.80 -1.86
CA LEU A 282 11.89 7.43 -3.19
C LEU A 282 11.72 8.66 -4.08
N THR A 283 11.33 9.80 -3.50
CA THR A 283 11.27 11.09 -4.17
C THR A 283 12.64 11.48 -4.73
N HIS A 284 13.69 11.35 -3.92
CA HIS A 284 15.06 11.66 -4.36
C HIS A 284 15.62 10.64 -5.35
N LEU A 285 15.13 9.40 -5.32
CA LEU A 285 15.56 8.35 -6.23
C LEU A 285 14.91 8.47 -7.62
N MET A 286 13.70 9.05 -7.70
CA MET A 286 12.91 9.16 -8.93
C MET A 286 13.67 9.71 -10.14
N PRO A 287 14.43 10.83 -10.07
CA PRO A 287 15.12 11.39 -11.23
C PRO A 287 16.11 10.42 -11.89
N SER A 288 16.74 9.54 -11.10
CA SER A 288 17.70 8.55 -11.59
C SER A 288 17.04 7.25 -12.09
N CYS A 289 15.71 7.13 -11.96
CA CYS A 289 14.94 5.96 -12.38
C CYS A 289 14.03 6.25 -13.58
N ALA A 290 13.26 7.33 -13.47
CA ALA A 290 12.22 7.76 -14.41
C ALA A 290 12.17 9.30 -14.42
N GLY A 291 13.09 9.90 -15.17
CA GLY A 291 13.37 11.34 -15.11
C GLY A 291 12.23 12.26 -15.55
N THR A 292 11.22 11.73 -16.24
CA THR A 292 10.03 12.51 -16.63
C THR A 292 8.92 12.50 -15.57
N VAL A 293 9.00 11.61 -14.59
CA VAL A 293 8.02 11.52 -13.49
C VAL A 293 8.41 12.46 -12.36
N ARG A 294 7.52 13.39 -12.03
CA ARG A 294 7.73 14.28 -10.88
C ARG A 294 7.24 13.62 -9.59
N ALA A 295 8.13 13.39 -8.65
CA ALA A 295 7.79 12.84 -7.33
C ALA A 295 7.63 13.94 -6.26
N PHE A 296 6.69 13.75 -5.35
CA PHE A 296 6.38 14.64 -4.24
C PHE A 296 6.35 13.85 -2.93
N PRO A 297 7.02 14.29 -1.86
CA PRO A 297 6.90 13.65 -0.56
C PRO A 297 5.55 13.98 0.10
N PHE A 298 5.15 13.20 1.11
CA PHE A 298 3.92 13.40 1.88
C PHE A 298 4.11 13.05 3.37
N ASP A 299 4.81 13.93 4.09
CA ASP A 299 5.08 13.76 5.54
C ASP A 299 5.05 15.07 6.35
N SER A 300 4.59 16.18 5.76
CA SER A 300 4.48 17.49 6.42
C SER A 300 3.35 18.36 5.84
N THR A 301 2.98 19.44 6.54
CA THR A 301 2.00 20.43 6.05
C THR A 301 2.45 21.07 4.73
N GLU A 302 3.73 21.42 4.59
CA GLU A 302 4.27 21.99 3.35
C GLU A 302 4.10 21.03 2.18
N HIS A 303 4.39 19.75 2.41
CA HIS A 303 4.23 18.69 1.43
C HIS A 303 2.77 18.50 1.01
N LEU A 304 1.85 18.48 1.97
CA LEU A 304 0.41 18.43 1.71
C LEU A 304 -0.07 19.61 0.86
N GLU A 305 0.28 20.84 1.24
CA GLU A 305 -0.14 22.03 0.49
C GLU A 305 0.42 22.06 -0.93
N ARG A 306 1.68 21.66 -1.10
CA ARG A 306 2.28 21.53 -2.43
C ARG A 306 1.54 20.48 -3.27
N LEU A 307 1.24 19.32 -2.71
CA LEU A 307 0.52 18.27 -3.44
C LEU A 307 -0.91 18.69 -3.78
N ARG A 308 -1.60 19.43 -2.90
CA ARG A 308 -2.92 20.03 -3.16
C ARG A 308 -2.88 21.00 -4.34
N GLN A 309 -1.88 21.88 -4.39
CA GLN A 309 -1.70 22.81 -5.49
C GLN A 309 -1.47 22.07 -6.80
N GLU A 310 -0.61 21.07 -6.78
CA GLU A 310 -0.25 20.28 -7.96
C GLU A 310 -1.41 19.44 -8.48
N LEU A 311 -2.30 18.95 -7.61
CA LEU A 311 -3.47 18.13 -7.96
C LEU A 311 -4.79 18.92 -7.93
N ALA A 312 -4.76 20.25 -7.92
CA ALA A 312 -5.96 21.07 -7.72
C ALA A 312 -7.09 20.76 -8.72
N ALA A 313 -6.73 20.52 -9.99
CA ALA A 313 -7.68 20.16 -11.04
C ALA A 313 -8.30 18.77 -10.82
N GLU A 314 -7.48 17.76 -10.50
CA GLU A 314 -7.91 16.40 -10.21
C GLU A 314 -8.75 16.32 -8.93
N ILE A 315 -8.41 17.10 -7.90
CA ILE A 315 -9.19 17.22 -6.65
C ILE A 315 -10.56 17.85 -6.95
N ALA A 316 -10.61 18.90 -7.78
CA ALA A 316 -11.87 19.53 -8.17
C ALA A 316 -12.76 18.56 -8.97
N ASP A 317 -12.18 17.80 -9.90
CA ASP A 317 -12.87 16.77 -10.67
C ASP A 317 -13.40 15.63 -9.78
N GLU A 318 -12.60 15.11 -8.85
CA GLU A 318 -13.04 14.08 -7.89
C GLU A 318 -14.13 14.60 -6.94
N LYS A 319 -14.05 15.86 -6.49
CA LYS A 319 -15.14 16.49 -5.72
C LYS A 319 -16.40 16.64 -6.56
N GLY A 320 -16.28 16.98 -7.85
CA GLY A 320 -17.38 17.00 -8.80
C GLY A 320 -18.04 15.63 -8.96
N LYS A 321 -17.25 14.58 -9.20
CA LYS A 321 -17.72 13.18 -9.28
C LYS A 321 -18.37 12.69 -7.98
N ARG A 322 -17.77 12.98 -6.82
CA ARG A 322 -18.36 12.64 -5.51
C ARG A 322 -19.69 13.38 -5.30
N SER A 323 -19.75 14.66 -5.66
CA SER A 323 -21.00 15.43 -5.64
C SER A 323 -22.03 14.94 -6.67
N ALA A 324 -21.61 14.22 -7.72
CA ALA A 324 -22.48 13.58 -8.69
C ALA A 324 -22.95 12.17 -8.26
N ARG A 325 -22.23 11.50 -7.34
CA ARG A 325 -22.65 10.23 -6.73
C ARG A 325 -23.80 10.50 -5.79
N ASN A 326 -25.01 10.24 -6.27
CA ASN A 326 -26.22 10.45 -5.51
C ASN A 326 -26.55 9.24 -4.61
N VAL A 327 -27.55 9.38 -3.74
CA VAL A 327 -27.99 8.33 -2.81
C VAL A 327 -28.30 7.01 -3.52
N VAL A 328 -28.88 7.04 -4.73
CA VAL A 328 -29.23 5.84 -5.50
C VAL A 328 -27.97 5.09 -5.94
N THR A 329 -26.97 5.80 -6.48
CA THR A 329 -25.68 5.20 -6.88
C THR A 329 -24.95 4.59 -5.68
N ARG A 330 -24.99 5.26 -4.51
CA ARG A 330 -24.37 4.75 -3.27
C ARG A 330 -25.10 3.53 -2.74
N CYS A 331 -26.43 3.48 -2.83
CA CYS A 331 -27.22 2.30 -2.46
C CYS A 331 -26.90 1.08 -3.35
N LEU A 332 -26.74 1.25 -4.66
CA LEU A 332 -26.29 0.17 -5.56
C LEU A 332 -24.93 -0.37 -5.13
N THR A 333 -23.98 0.53 -4.89
CA THR A 333 -22.63 0.17 -4.49
C THR A 333 -22.63 -0.63 -3.17
N ALA A 334 -23.40 -0.18 -2.17
CA ALA A 334 -23.53 -0.87 -0.90
C ALA A 334 -24.20 -2.24 -1.05
N ALA A 335 -25.24 -2.36 -1.89
CA ALA A 335 -25.93 -3.62 -2.14
C ALA A 335 -24.99 -4.70 -2.70
N VAL A 336 -24.09 -4.35 -3.63
CA VAL A 336 -23.15 -5.30 -4.24
C VAL A 336 -21.98 -5.62 -3.31
N SER A 337 -21.39 -4.60 -2.69
CA SER A 337 -20.17 -4.75 -1.87
C SER A 337 -20.39 -5.37 -0.50
N THR A 338 -21.65 -5.49 -0.03
CA THR A 338 -21.94 -6.10 1.26
C THR A 338 -21.99 -7.63 1.16
N ARG A 339 -21.22 -8.30 2.01
CA ARG A 339 -21.14 -9.77 2.09
C ARG A 339 -22.52 -10.37 2.40
N ASN A 340 -22.92 -11.37 1.61
CA ASN A 340 -24.12 -12.16 1.89
C ASN A 340 -23.83 -13.20 2.98
N ARG A 341 -24.69 -13.29 4.00
CA ARG A 341 -24.64 -14.30 5.07
C ARG A 341 -25.89 -15.20 5.10
N ASN A 342 -26.83 -15.00 4.18
CA ASN A 342 -28.02 -15.82 4.00
C ASN A 342 -27.84 -16.78 2.81
N TRP A 343 -28.09 -18.07 3.02
CA TRP A 343 -27.89 -19.13 2.01
C TRP A 343 -29.20 -19.71 1.48
N ASP A 344 -30.35 -19.10 1.81
CA ASP A 344 -31.64 -19.44 1.20
C ASP A 344 -31.77 -18.75 -0.18
N ASN A 345 -31.78 -19.55 -1.25
CA ASN A 345 -31.85 -19.05 -2.62
C ASN A 345 -33.18 -18.34 -2.94
N ALA A 346 -34.30 -18.80 -2.38
CA ALA A 346 -35.61 -18.22 -2.67
C ALA A 346 -35.80 -16.88 -1.94
N GLU A 347 -35.26 -16.76 -0.72
CA GLU A 347 -35.17 -15.48 -0.02
C GLU A 347 -34.19 -14.53 -0.70
N TYR A 348 -33.05 -15.03 -1.18
CA TYR A 348 -32.07 -14.21 -1.88
C TYR A 348 -32.64 -13.61 -3.18
N GLU A 349 -33.37 -14.40 -3.97
CA GLU A 349 -33.97 -13.91 -5.21
C GLU A 349 -34.96 -12.76 -4.96
N ARG A 350 -35.89 -12.93 -4.00
CA ARG A 350 -36.89 -11.92 -3.66
C ARG A 350 -36.36 -10.75 -2.83
N GLY A 351 -35.43 -11.02 -1.92
CA GLY A 351 -34.96 -10.05 -0.92
C GLY A 351 -33.66 -9.33 -1.32
N VAL A 352 -32.94 -9.83 -2.32
CA VAL A 352 -31.71 -9.20 -2.84
C VAL A 352 -31.84 -8.82 -4.31
N LEU A 353 -32.13 -9.77 -5.20
CA LEU A 353 -32.08 -9.53 -6.66
C LEU A 353 -33.19 -8.59 -7.14
N GLU A 354 -34.42 -8.78 -6.69
CA GLU A 354 -35.55 -7.89 -7.00
C GLU A 354 -35.29 -6.44 -6.54
N PRO A 355 -35.01 -6.15 -5.24
CA PRO A 355 -34.68 -4.81 -4.79
C PRO A 355 -33.48 -4.20 -5.51
N TYR A 356 -32.44 -4.99 -5.79
CA TYR A 356 -31.27 -4.51 -6.51
C TYR A 356 -31.65 -4.03 -7.92
N ARG A 357 -32.43 -4.81 -8.68
CA ARG A 357 -32.91 -4.42 -10.02
C ARG A 357 -33.74 -3.15 -9.98
N GLU A 358 -34.53 -2.95 -8.93
CA GLU A 358 -35.29 -1.70 -8.75
C GLU A 358 -34.38 -0.49 -8.49
N ILE A 359 -33.35 -0.62 -7.64
CA ILE A 359 -32.38 0.47 -7.44
C ILE A 359 -31.62 0.73 -8.75
N ALA A 360 -31.32 -0.31 -9.53
CA ALA A 360 -30.64 -0.17 -10.83
C ALA A 360 -31.52 0.57 -11.84
N ALA A 361 -32.82 0.25 -11.91
CA ALA A 361 -33.78 0.97 -12.76
C ALA A 361 -33.92 2.44 -12.34
N LEU A 362 -33.86 2.75 -11.04
CA LEU A 362 -33.82 4.14 -10.57
C LEU A 362 -32.56 4.87 -11.05
N GLN A 363 -31.41 4.20 -11.07
CA GLN A 363 -30.18 4.78 -11.61
C GLN A 363 -30.27 5.00 -13.12
N GLU A 364 -30.78 4.03 -13.89
CA GLU A 364 -30.96 4.17 -15.34
C GLU A 364 -31.90 5.34 -15.69
N GLN A 365 -32.96 5.56 -14.90
CA GLN A 365 -33.84 6.71 -15.06
C GLN A 365 -33.13 8.04 -14.82
N LEU A 366 -32.18 8.09 -13.88
CA LEU A 366 -31.37 9.28 -13.63
C LEU A 366 -30.36 9.51 -14.75
N ASP A 367 -29.71 8.46 -15.22
CA ASP A 367 -28.75 8.53 -16.31
C ASP A 367 -29.42 9.03 -17.61
N ALA A 368 -30.67 8.61 -17.86
CA ALA A 368 -31.47 9.07 -18.99
C ALA A 368 -31.86 10.57 -18.93
N GLN A 369 -31.78 11.20 -17.75
CA GLN A 369 -32.06 12.63 -17.57
C GLN A 369 -30.84 13.52 -17.85
N GLY A 370 -29.68 12.91 -18.12
CA GLY A 370 -28.43 13.60 -18.44
C GLY A 370 -27.47 13.71 -17.27
N GLU A 371 -26.24 14.08 -17.58
CA GLU A 371 -25.13 14.14 -16.64
C GLU A 371 -25.41 15.15 -15.51
N GLY A 372 -25.35 14.69 -14.25
CA GLY A 372 -25.62 15.51 -13.07
C GLY A 372 -27.07 15.53 -12.58
N ALA A 373 -27.95 14.70 -13.16
CA ALA A 373 -29.32 14.52 -12.66
C ALA A 373 -29.33 14.10 -11.18
N ARG A 374 -30.16 14.78 -10.38
CA ARG A 374 -30.28 14.52 -8.94
C ARG A 374 -31.55 13.74 -8.66
N PRO A 375 -31.48 12.65 -7.86
CA PRO A 375 -32.68 11.95 -7.43
C PRO A 375 -33.54 12.86 -6.57
N THR A 376 -34.84 12.76 -6.77
CA THR A 376 -35.84 13.33 -5.86
C THR A 376 -35.77 12.65 -4.50
N GLU A 377 -36.24 13.31 -3.45
CA GLU A 377 -36.32 12.72 -2.10
C GLU A 377 -37.08 11.39 -2.09
N ALA A 378 -38.13 11.26 -2.90
CA ALA A 378 -38.88 10.02 -3.05
C ALA A 378 -38.01 8.88 -3.63
N GLN A 379 -37.20 9.16 -4.66
CA GLN A 379 -36.28 8.18 -5.24
C GLN A 379 -35.17 7.79 -4.26
N MET A 380 -34.64 8.78 -3.50
CA MET A 380 -33.63 8.54 -2.45
C MET A 380 -34.19 7.65 -1.33
N ARG A 381 -35.38 7.98 -0.81
CA ARG A 381 -36.10 7.20 0.21
C ARG A 381 -36.40 5.79 -0.28
N ARG A 382 -36.80 5.63 -1.54
CA ARG A 382 -37.02 4.32 -2.16
C ARG A 382 -35.73 3.51 -2.20
N ALA A 383 -34.64 4.07 -2.71
CA ALA A 383 -33.36 3.39 -2.79
C ALA A 383 -32.83 2.96 -1.41
N LEU A 384 -32.92 3.82 -0.39
CA LEU A 384 -32.52 3.50 0.99
C LEU A 384 -33.37 2.37 1.58
N SER A 385 -34.69 2.39 1.35
CA SER A 385 -35.59 1.33 1.83
C SER A 385 -35.32 -0.03 1.17
N LEU A 386 -35.02 -0.02 -0.14
CA LEU A 386 -34.64 -1.21 -0.90
C LEU A 386 -33.29 -1.75 -0.41
N LEU A 387 -32.31 -0.88 -0.18
CA LEU A 387 -31.04 -1.27 0.40
C LEU A 387 -31.23 -1.89 1.80
N LYS A 388 -32.06 -1.31 2.65
CA LYS A 388 -32.35 -1.88 3.98
C LYS A 388 -32.86 -3.32 3.87
N ARG A 389 -33.82 -3.56 2.96
CA ARG A 389 -34.34 -4.90 2.67
C ARG A 389 -33.25 -5.87 2.20
N ILE A 390 -32.33 -5.39 1.35
CA ILE A 390 -31.18 -6.20 0.89
C ILE A 390 -30.28 -6.57 2.08
N LEU A 391 -29.93 -5.61 2.93
CA LEU A 391 -29.04 -5.83 4.07
C LEU A 391 -29.67 -6.78 5.09
N ASP A 392 -30.96 -6.64 5.35
CA ASP A 392 -31.71 -7.57 6.22
C ASP A 392 -31.74 -8.98 5.64
N THR A 393 -32.04 -9.11 4.35
CA THR A 393 -32.05 -10.40 3.66
C THR A 393 -30.68 -11.06 3.67
N LYS A 394 -29.60 -10.27 3.54
CA LYS A 394 -28.21 -10.74 3.61
C LYS A 394 -27.75 -11.08 5.03
N LEU A 395 -28.61 -10.93 6.05
CA LEU A 395 -28.31 -11.12 7.47
C LEU A 395 -27.09 -10.28 7.92
N VAL A 396 -27.04 -9.03 7.46
CA VAL A 396 -25.99 -8.08 7.83
C VAL A 396 -26.22 -7.60 9.27
N PRO A 397 -25.22 -7.63 10.16
CA PRO A 397 -25.37 -7.17 11.54
C PRO A 397 -25.87 -5.72 11.62
N GLU A 398 -26.78 -5.42 12.55
CA GLU A 398 -27.42 -4.09 12.65
C GLU A 398 -26.42 -2.93 12.73
N GLN A 399 -25.31 -3.11 13.46
CA GLN A 399 -24.27 -2.08 13.56
C GLN A 399 -23.62 -1.82 12.20
N GLU A 400 -23.30 -2.87 11.45
CA GLU A 400 -22.75 -2.77 10.10
C GLU A 400 -23.76 -2.10 9.14
N GLN A 401 -25.06 -2.36 9.29
CA GLN A 401 -26.09 -1.65 8.51
C GLN A 401 -26.10 -0.14 8.83
N ARG A 402 -26.05 0.24 10.10
CA ARG A 402 -26.05 1.65 10.54
C ARG A 402 -24.86 2.41 10.00
N ASP A 403 -23.68 1.81 10.09
CA ASP A 403 -22.45 2.44 9.59
C ASP A 403 -22.53 2.65 8.06
N ARG A 404 -23.06 1.67 7.32
CA ARG A 404 -23.32 1.81 5.88
C ARG A 404 -24.28 2.95 5.54
N PHE A 405 -25.40 3.07 6.26
CA PHE A 405 -26.33 4.17 6.02
C PHE A 405 -25.71 5.52 6.38
N ARG A 406 -24.95 5.60 7.48
CA ARG A 406 -24.21 6.80 7.85
C ARG A 406 -23.26 7.24 6.75
N ASP A 407 -22.47 6.30 6.21
CA ASP A 407 -21.53 6.59 5.13
C ASP A 407 -22.24 7.07 3.86
N ILE A 408 -23.33 6.41 3.48
CA ILE A 408 -24.13 6.80 2.30
C ILE A 408 -24.69 8.23 2.46
N LEU A 409 -25.29 8.52 3.61
CA LEU A 409 -25.94 9.81 3.86
C LEU A 409 -24.90 10.93 4.01
N ALA A 410 -23.78 10.67 4.69
CA ALA A 410 -22.69 11.63 4.84
C ALA A 410 -22.02 11.96 3.49
N ASP A 411 -21.73 10.94 2.68
CA ASP A 411 -21.10 11.14 1.37
C ASP A 411 -21.97 11.93 0.40
N THR A 412 -23.29 11.84 0.57
CA THR A 412 -24.28 12.51 -0.29
C THR A 412 -24.83 13.81 0.30
N ARG A 413 -24.47 14.13 1.55
CA ARG A 413 -24.97 15.28 2.32
C ARG A 413 -26.49 15.29 2.47
N THR A 414 -27.07 14.12 2.76
CA THR A 414 -28.53 13.92 2.89
C THR A 414 -28.97 13.46 4.28
N GLU A 415 -28.11 13.58 5.29
CA GLU A 415 -28.37 13.16 6.68
C GLU A 415 -29.63 13.82 7.25
N ALA A 416 -29.81 15.12 6.99
CA ALA A 416 -30.96 15.88 7.47
C ALA A 416 -32.29 15.44 6.86
N LEU A 417 -32.27 14.77 5.70
CA LEU A 417 -33.48 14.29 5.02
C LEU A 417 -33.93 12.92 5.53
N PHE A 418 -33.02 12.14 6.13
CA PHE A 418 -33.22 10.74 6.46
C PHE A 418 -32.71 10.36 7.87
N PRO A 419 -33.08 11.12 8.93
CA PRO A 419 -32.60 10.88 10.29
C PRO A 419 -32.97 9.48 10.84
N GLU A 420 -34.05 8.87 10.33
CA GLU A 420 -34.53 7.56 10.75
C GLU A 420 -33.54 6.41 10.44
N TYR A 421 -32.62 6.59 9.49
CA TYR A 421 -31.58 5.60 9.18
C TYR A 421 -30.32 5.78 10.05
N LEU A 422 -30.21 6.90 10.76
CA LEU A 422 -29.11 7.20 11.67
C LEU A 422 -29.46 6.84 13.13
N ASN A 423 -30.71 7.09 13.53
CA ASN A 423 -31.23 6.84 14.87
C ASN A 423 -32.60 6.14 14.82
N PRO A 424 -32.66 4.81 14.68
CA PRO A 424 -33.92 4.08 14.68
C PRO A 424 -34.53 4.11 16.10
N GLY A 425 -35.42 5.07 16.37
CA GLY A 425 -36.14 5.21 17.64
C GLY A 425 -36.33 6.65 18.16
N ALA A 426 -35.94 7.68 17.40
CA ALA A 426 -36.18 9.09 17.75
C ALA A 426 -37.47 9.63 17.12
#